data_AF-A0A0Q6YGU6-F1
#
_entry.id   AF-A0A0Q6YGU6-F1
#
_cell.length_a   1.000
_cell.length_b   1.000
_cell.length_c   1.000
_cell.angle_alpha   90.00
_cell.angle_beta   90.00
_cell.angle_gamma   90.00
#
_symmetry.space_group_name_H-M   'P 1'
#
loop_
_entity.id
_entity.type
_entity.pdbx_description
1 polymer ?
#
loop_
_entity_poly.entity_id
_entity_poly.type
_entity_poly.pdbx_seq_one_letter_code
_entity_poly.pdbx_strand_id
1 'polypeptide(L)'
;MYCMNKKLLAAVSCVLGWWLSGQAANAASAPPLSEVKVLKVESPACGFEDIVPGQAQTRCDHSGPNIKVYVLEVGYGRQPHVTLDGFEVDGTRSPVCAYSNGNLNDCSVRTKVVGYLYVFDLKGKQEGTFSFSNISINAPGNRMSTQLYIK
;
A
#
# COMPACT_ATOMS: atom_id res chain seq x y z
N MET A 1 32.98 57.00 48.09
CA MET A 1 31.60 57.50 47.96
C MET A 1 31.50 58.30 46.67
N TYR A 2 30.92 57.71 45.62
CA TYR A 2 30.50 58.43 44.41
C TYR A 2 29.27 57.68 43.87
N CYS A 3 28.17 58.42 43.74
CA CYS A 3 26.85 57.92 43.36
C CYS A 3 26.57 58.15 41.87
N MET A 4 25.53 57.43 41.40
CA MET A 4 24.81 57.52 40.12
C MET A 4 25.48 56.82 38.91
N ASN A 5 24.74 56.17 37.99
CA ASN A 5 23.36 56.43 37.60
C ASN A 5 22.66 55.22 36.95
N LYS A 6 21.43 54.93 37.39
CA LYS A 6 20.52 53.92 36.79
C LYS A 6 19.94 54.44 35.48
N LYS A 7 20.69 54.39 34.37
CA LYS A 7 20.14 54.56 33.02
C LYS A 7 20.96 53.80 32.00
N LEU A 8 20.73 52.50 31.86
CA LEU A 8 21.02 51.78 30.62
C LEU A 8 20.28 50.42 30.61
N LEU A 9 18.96 50.50 30.78
CA LEU A 9 18.01 49.44 30.43
C LEU A 9 17.54 49.73 29.00
N ALA A 10 18.40 49.50 28.02
CA ALA A 10 18.04 49.40 26.61
C ALA A 10 19.26 48.88 25.84
N ALA A 11 19.03 47.90 24.96
CA ALA A 11 19.97 47.31 24.01
C ALA A 11 20.91 46.21 24.53
N VAL A 12 20.35 45.02 24.78
CA VAL A 12 21.00 43.74 24.41
C VAL A 12 19.94 42.81 23.80
N SER A 13 19.49 43.15 22.60
CA SER A 13 18.83 42.22 21.69
C SER A 13 19.88 41.75 20.70
N CYS A 14 20.55 40.63 20.97
CA CYS A 14 21.41 39.96 19.99
C CYS A 14 21.60 38.47 20.32
N VAL A 15 20.99 37.64 19.46
CA VAL A 15 21.53 36.37 18.95
C VAL A 15 21.63 35.19 19.95
N LEU A 16 20.50 34.56 20.27
CA LEU A 16 20.46 33.15 20.73
C LEU A 16 19.22 32.41 20.18
N GLY A 17 18.93 32.61 18.89
CA GLY A 17 17.85 31.91 18.21
C GLY A 17 18.37 31.31 16.91
N TRP A 18 18.05 30.02 16.72
CA TRP A 18 18.24 29.24 15.49
C TRP A 18 19.59 28.55 15.29
N TRP A 19 19.86 27.53 16.09
CA TRP A 19 20.42 26.28 15.56
C TRP A 19 19.56 25.11 16.04
N LEU A 20 18.30 25.07 15.61
CA LEU A 20 17.62 23.80 15.48
C LEU A 20 18.08 23.23 14.16
N SER A 21 19.13 22.42 14.21
CA SER A 21 19.57 21.59 13.10
C SER A 21 18.38 20.73 12.69
N GLY A 22 17.67 21.14 11.64
CA GLY A 22 16.63 20.33 11.03
C GLY A 22 17.29 19.01 10.63
N GLN A 23 17.00 17.94 11.35
CA GLN A 23 17.45 16.62 10.96
C GLN A 23 16.83 16.35 9.59
N ALA A 24 17.66 16.36 8.55
CA ALA A 24 17.25 15.99 7.21
C ALA A 24 16.76 14.53 7.28
N ALA A 25 15.43 14.36 7.32
CA ALA A 25 14.81 13.06 7.21
C ALA A 25 15.06 12.55 5.78
N ASN A 26 16.07 11.70 5.62
CA ASN A 26 16.32 11.02 4.36
C ASN A 26 15.30 9.89 4.23
N ALA A 27 14.22 10.14 3.50
CA ALA A 27 13.31 9.09 3.09
C ALA A 27 14.02 8.20 2.05
N ALA A 28 14.03 6.88 2.28
CA ALA A 28 14.49 5.94 1.26
C ALA A 28 13.58 6.05 0.03
N SER A 29 14.16 5.92 -1.17
CA SER A 29 13.38 5.92 -2.41
C SER A 29 12.36 4.78 -2.41
N ALA A 30 11.10 5.09 -2.74
CA ALA A 30 10.05 4.10 -2.90
C ALA A 30 10.32 3.26 -4.17
N PRO A 31 10.43 1.92 -4.07
CA PRO A 31 10.56 1.05 -5.23
C PRO A 31 9.40 1.24 -6.23
N PRO A 32 9.68 1.20 -7.54
CA PRO A 32 8.62 1.24 -8.55
C PRO A 32 7.71 0.04 -8.43
N LEU A 33 6.44 0.22 -8.81
CA LEU A 33 5.50 -0.88 -9.00
C LEU A 33 6.12 -1.91 -9.94
N SER A 34 6.29 -3.13 -9.46
CA SER A 34 7.00 -4.22 -10.14
C SER A 34 6.13 -5.45 -10.36
N GLU A 35 5.07 -5.64 -9.56
CA GLU A 35 4.12 -6.72 -9.74
C GLU A 35 2.74 -6.35 -9.18
N VAL A 36 1.69 -6.80 -9.86
CA VAL A 36 0.35 -6.94 -9.30
C VAL A 36 -0.18 -8.33 -9.65
N LYS A 37 -0.72 -9.07 -8.68
CA LYS A 37 -1.29 -10.41 -8.92
C LYS A 37 -2.38 -10.75 -7.95
N VAL A 38 -3.35 -11.54 -8.40
CA VAL A 38 -4.28 -12.22 -7.49
C VAL A 38 -3.52 -13.33 -6.79
N LEU A 39 -3.53 -13.34 -5.45
CA LEU A 39 -2.92 -14.40 -4.64
C LEU A 39 -3.88 -15.55 -4.42
N LYS A 40 -5.11 -15.22 -4.03
CA LYS A 40 -6.12 -16.19 -3.64
C LYS A 40 -7.53 -15.64 -3.70
N VAL A 41 -8.49 -16.55 -3.82
CA VAL A 41 -9.93 -16.29 -3.66
C VAL A 41 -10.43 -17.09 -2.45
N GLU A 42 -11.25 -16.47 -1.61
CA GLU A 42 -11.88 -17.10 -0.45
C GLU A 42 -13.40 -17.10 -0.61
N SER A 43 -14.04 -18.23 -0.38
CA SER A 43 -15.50 -18.34 -0.27
C SER A 43 -15.91 -19.40 0.75
N PRO A 44 -17.15 -19.36 1.28
CA PRO A 44 -17.68 -20.44 2.11
C PRO A 44 -17.71 -21.80 1.40
N ALA A 45 -17.97 -21.83 0.09
CA ALA A 45 -18.10 -23.07 -0.65
C ALA A 45 -16.77 -23.77 -0.96
N CYS A 46 -15.69 -23.02 -1.21
CA CYS A 46 -14.37 -23.58 -1.57
C CYS A 46 -13.29 -23.34 -0.51
N GLY A 47 -13.55 -22.53 0.53
CA GLY A 47 -12.50 -22.06 1.42
C GLY A 47 -11.51 -21.18 0.66
N PHE A 48 -10.21 -21.37 0.89
CA PHE A 48 -9.15 -20.65 0.17
C PHE A 48 -8.69 -21.42 -1.07
N GLU A 49 -8.66 -20.73 -2.21
CA GLU A 49 -8.00 -21.20 -3.42
C GLU A 49 -6.81 -20.29 -3.74
N ASP A 50 -5.59 -20.85 -3.75
CA ASP A 50 -4.41 -20.15 -4.25
C ASP A 50 -4.42 -20.08 -5.78
N ILE A 51 -4.13 -18.88 -6.30
CA ILE A 51 -4.08 -18.57 -7.73
C ILE A 51 -2.63 -18.58 -8.18
N VAL A 52 -2.32 -19.48 -9.11
CA VAL A 52 -0.97 -19.60 -9.66
C VAL A 52 -0.73 -18.58 -10.78
N PRO A 53 0.53 -18.18 -11.05
CA PRO A 53 0.83 -17.27 -12.16
C PRO A 53 0.25 -17.76 -13.49
N GLY A 54 -0.46 -16.87 -14.20
CA GLY A 54 -1.09 -17.18 -15.49
C GLY A 54 -2.43 -17.92 -15.40
N GLN A 55 -2.94 -18.23 -14.20
CA GLN A 55 -4.27 -18.81 -14.04
C GLN A 55 -5.34 -17.79 -14.45
N ALA A 56 -6.09 -18.12 -15.51
CA ALA A 56 -7.12 -17.23 -16.07
C ALA A 56 -8.47 -17.33 -15.33
N GLN A 57 -8.73 -18.43 -14.62
CA GLN A 57 -9.98 -18.66 -13.89
C GLN A 57 -9.78 -19.45 -12.60
N THR A 58 -10.67 -19.32 -11.62
CA THR A 58 -10.72 -20.20 -10.44
C THR A 58 -10.96 -21.66 -10.86
N ARG A 59 -10.39 -22.60 -10.08
CA ARG A 59 -10.60 -24.04 -10.25
C ARG A 59 -11.90 -24.46 -9.58
N CYS A 60 -12.13 -23.94 -8.38
CA CYS A 60 -13.38 -24.11 -7.65
C CYS A 60 -14.50 -23.24 -8.23
N ASP A 61 -15.72 -23.67 -7.97
CA ASP A 61 -16.92 -22.84 -8.09
C ASP A 61 -17.16 -22.16 -6.72
N HIS A 62 -16.77 -20.89 -6.63
CA HIS A 62 -16.89 -20.07 -5.42
C HIS A 62 -18.32 -19.59 -5.27
N SER A 63 -18.91 -19.84 -4.12
CA SER A 63 -20.27 -19.38 -3.83
C SER A 63 -20.47 -19.15 -2.33
N GLY A 64 -21.56 -18.45 -2.02
CA GLY A 64 -21.93 -18.05 -0.67
C GLY A 64 -21.69 -16.56 -0.40
N PRO A 65 -21.97 -16.11 0.83
CA PRO A 65 -21.73 -14.74 1.25
C PRO A 65 -20.23 -14.43 1.37
N ASN A 66 -19.87 -13.15 1.24
CA ASN A 66 -18.54 -12.62 1.51
C ASN A 66 -17.41 -13.30 0.72
N ILE A 67 -17.59 -13.52 -0.57
CA ILE A 67 -16.49 -13.96 -1.45
C ILE A 67 -15.44 -12.85 -1.48
N LYS A 68 -14.18 -13.21 -1.21
CA LYS A 68 -13.07 -12.27 -1.15
C LYS A 68 -11.98 -12.57 -2.17
N VAL A 69 -11.41 -11.51 -2.72
CA VAL A 69 -10.26 -11.58 -3.63
C VAL A 69 -9.08 -10.87 -3.00
N TYR A 70 -7.95 -11.57 -2.93
CA TYR A 70 -6.71 -11.08 -2.35
C TYR A 70 -5.73 -10.71 -3.47
N VAL A 71 -5.33 -9.46 -3.54
CA VAL A 71 -4.36 -8.98 -4.55
C VAL A 71 -3.10 -8.50 -3.87
N LEU A 72 -1.95 -8.99 -4.34
CA LEU A 72 -0.65 -8.49 -3.94
C LEU A 72 -0.17 -7.43 -4.93
N GLU A 73 0.22 -6.28 -4.39
CA GLU A 73 1.00 -5.25 -5.06
C GLU A 73 2.43 -5.27 -4.50
N VAL A 74 3.43 -5.39 -5.37
CA VAL A 74 4.85 -5.24 -5.03
C VAL A 74 5.40 -3.98 -5.67
N GLY A 75 6.08 -3.17 -4.87
CA GLY A 75 6.41 -1.79 -5.19
C GLY A 75 5.24 -0.84 -4.94
N TYR A 76 5.39 0.42 -5.37
CA TYR A 76 4.45 1.48 -5.05
C TYR A 76 3.70 1.96 -6.30
N GLY A 77 2.38 1.75 -6.30
CA GLY A 77 1.46 2.37 -7.26
C GLY A 77 0.72 3.59 -6.69
N ARG A 78 0.11 4.38 -7.58
CA ARG A 78 -0.57 5.66 -7.22
C ARG A 78 -2.06 5.76 -7.59
N GLN A 79 -2.57 4.87 -8.45
CA GLN A 79 -3.95 4.92 -8.95
C GLN A 79 -4.49 3.50 -9.15
N PRO A 80 -4.86 2.80 -8.07
CA PRO A 80 -5.48 1.49 -8.18
C PRO A 80 -6.88 1.64 -8.80
N HIS A 81 -7.20 0.77 -9.75
CA HIS A 81 -8.53 0.65 -10.36
C HIS A 81 -8.95 -0.81 -10.33
N VAL A 82 -10.14 -1.07 -9.79
CA VAL A 82 -10.58 -2.43 -9.42
C VAL A 82 -12.04 -2.59 -9.80
N THR A 83 -12.34 -3.67 -10.51
CA THR A 83 -13.71 -3.94 -10.98
C THR A 83 -14.04 -5.42 -10.98
N LEU A 84 -15.32 -5.74 -10.84
CA LEU A 84 -15.92 -7.03 -11.17
C LEU A 84 -16.92 -6.78 -12.31
N ASP A 85 -16.68 -7.39 -13.47
CA ASP A 85 -17.48 -7.19 -14.70
C ASP A 85 -17.67 -5.70 -15.07
N GLY A 86 -16.64 -4.89 -14.82
CA GLY A 86 -16.63 -3.46 -15.10
C GLY A 86 -17.29 -2.58 -14.04
N PHE A 87 -17.89 -3.16 -12.98
CA PHE A 87 -18.41 -2.41 -11.85
C PHE A 87 -17.36 -2.30 -10.75
N GLU A 88 -17.20 -1.12 -10.15
CA GLU A 88 -16.23 -0.90 -9.07
C GLU A 88 -16.49 -1.81 -7.87
N VAL A 89 -15.41 -2.28 -7.25
CA VAL A 89 -15.46 -3.14 -6.06
C VAL A 89 -14.68 -2.48 -4.94
N ASP A 90 -15.30 -2.41 -3.77
CA ASP A 90 -14.67 -1.90 -2.56
C ASP A 90 -13.72 -2.93 -1.95
N GLY A 91 -12.64 -2.44 -1.36
CA GLY A 91 -11.69 -3.26 -0.63
C GLY A 91 -10.91 -2.49 0.41
N THR A 92 -10.16 -3.24 1.20
CA THR A 92 -9.20 -2.70 2.16
C THR A 92 -7.78 -2.95 1.67
N ARG A 93 -6.82 -2.18 2.20
CA ARG A 93 -5.41 -2.29 1.86
C ARG A 93 -4.58 -2.29 3.14
N SER A 94 -3.68 -3.25 3.29
CA SER A 94 -2.70 -3.31 4.36
C SER A 94 -1.27 -3.31 3.80
N PRO A 95 -0.29 -2.71 4.48
CA PRO A 95 1.09 -2.73 4.04
C PRO A 95 1.67 -4.15 4.16
N VAL A 96 2.46 -4.57 3.17
CA VAL A 96 3.31 -5.76 3.30
C VAL A 96 4.77 -5.36 3.37
N CYS A 97 5.51 -6.05 4.22
CA CYS A 97 6.92 -5.81 4.43
C CYS A 97 7.73 -7.03 3.99
N ALA A 98 8.88 -6.78 3.37
CA ALA A 98 9.86 -7.84 3.14
C ALA A 98 10.75 -7.98 4.38
N TYR A 99 10.94 -9.22 4.82
CA TYR A 99 12.11 -9.57 5.63
C TYR A 99 13.34 -9.72 4.72
N SER A 100 14.54 -9.71 5.28
CA SER A 100 15.81 -9.82 4.53
C SER A 100 15.93 -11.07 3.65
N ASN A 101 15.01 -12.03 3.78
CA ASN A 101 14.92 -13.27 2.99
C ASN A 101 13.96 -13.18 1.80
N GLY A 102 13.32 -12.03 1.53
CA GLY A 102 12.40 -11.83 0.42
C GLY A 102 10.97 -12.33 0.65
N ASN A 103 10.67 -12.91 1.82
CA ASN A 103 9.30 -13.30 2.16
C ASN A 103 8.47 -12.09 2.59
N LEU A 104 7.27 -11.99 2.03
CA LEU A 104 6.29 -10.95 2.37
C LEU A 104 5.55 -11.36 3.64
N ASN A 105 5.51 -10.47 4.63
CA ASN A 105 4.84 -10.70 5.90
C ASN A 105 4.34 -9.37 6.49
N ASP A 106 3.62 -9.45 7.60
CA ASP A 106 3.13 -8.31 8.34
C ASP A 106 4.26 -7.37 8.76
N CYS A 107 3.98 -6.08 8.66
CA CYS A 107 4.94 -5.03 8.98
C CYS A 107 5.12 -4.89 10.50
N SER A 108 6.38 -4.87 10.94
CA SER A 108 6.80 -4.43 12.28
C SER A 108 7.53 -3.09 12.21
N VAL A 109 7.81 -2.50 13.38
CA VAL A 109 8.59 -1.25 13.49
C VAL A 109 10.00 -1.32 12.90
N ARG A 110 10.53 -2.51 12.63
CA ARG A 110 11.89 -2.72 12.10
C ARG A 110 11.93 -3.08 10.62
N THR A 111 10.77 -3.28 9.99
CA THR A 111 10.68 -3.74 8.61
C THR A 111 10.27 -2.59 7.68
N LYS A 112 10.69 -2.68 6.42
CA LYS A 112 10.33 -1.68 5.39
C LYS A 112 9.14 -2.19 4.59
N VAL A 113 8.16 -1.32 4.40
CA VAL A 113 7.04 -1.57 3.47
C VAL A 113 7.63 -1.72 2.07
N VAL A 114 7.21 -2.75 1.36
CA VAL A 114 7.64 -3.03 -0.02
C VAL A 114 6.48 -3.15 -0.99
N GLY A 115 5.26 -3.01 -0.51
CA GLY A 115 4.06 -3.24 -1.28
C GLY A 115 2.84 -3.29 -0.37
N TYR A 116 1.72 -3.76 -0.92
CA TYR A 116 0.46 -3.82 -0.20
C TYR A 116 -0.35 -5.07 -0.56
N LEU A 117 -1.08 -5.58 0.44
CA LEU A 117 -2.11 -6.58 0.24
C LEU A 117 -3.47 -5.88 0.20
N TYR A 118 -4.20 -6.13 -0.87
CA TYR A 118 -5.58 -5.69 -1.01
C TYR A 118 -6.53 -6.85 -0.76
N VAL A 119 -7.65 -6.56 -0.11
CA VAL A 119 -8.74 -7.52 0.11
C VAL A 119 -10.03 -6.90 -0.36
N PHE A 120 -10.61 -7.45 -1.42
CA PHE A 120 -11.87 -7.01 -2.02
C PHE A 120 -12.99 -7.97 -1.62
N ASP A 121 -14.18 -7.43 -1.35
CA ASP A 121 -15.38 -8.20 -1.05
C ASP A 121 -16.35 -8.05 -2.23
N LEU A 122 -16.78 -9.16 -2.82
CA LEU A 122 -17.64 -9.16 -4.01
C LEU A 122 -19.11 -8.82 -3.72
N LYS A 123 -19.46 -8.46 -2.47
CA LYS A 123 -20.78 -7.94 -2.07
C LYS A 123 -21.96 -8.82 -2.54
N GLY A 124 -21.78 -10.13 -2.42
CA GLY A 124 -22.81 -11.12 -2.76
C GLY A 124 -22.86 -11.53 -4.24
N LYS A 125 -22.01 -10.96 -5.10
CA LYS A 125 -21.78 -11.51 -6.45
C LYS A 125 -21.12 -12.89 -6.31
N GLN A 126 -21.60 -13.83 -7.12
CA GLN A 126 -21.21 -15.24 -7.03
C GLN A 126 -20.17 -15.62 -8.09
N GLU A 127 -20.12 -14.87 -9.18
CA GLU A 127 -19.18 -15.09 -10.29
C GLU A 127 -18.86 -13.73 -10.95
N GLY A 128 -17.86 -13.72 -11.83
CA GLY A 128 -17.52 -12.59 -12.67
C GLY A 128 -16.03 -12.43 -12.94
N THR A 129 -15.70 -11.51 -13.84
CA THR A 129 -14.31 -11.19 -14.19
C THR A 129 -13.78 -10.09 -13.29
N PHE A 130 -12.96 -10.49 -12.32
CA PHE A 130 -12.24 -9.57 -11.46
C PHE A 130 -11.04 -8.97 -12.19
N SER A 131 -10.89 -7.66 -12.15
CA SER A 131 -9.77 -6.94 -12.77
C SER A 131 -9.18 -5.94 -11.79
N PHE A 132 -7.85 -5.93 -11.69
CA PHE A 132 -7.10 -4.95 -10.91
C PHE A 132 -6.01 -4.34 -11.77
N SER A 133 -5.83 -3.03 -11.70
CA SER A 133 -4.69 -2.35 -12.30
C SER A 133 -4.19 -1.22 -11.41
N ASN A 134 -2.90 -0.89 -11.52
CA ASN A 134 -2.32 0.27 -10.87
C ASN A 134 -1.22 0.87 -11.75
N ILE A 135 -0.88 2.13 -11.50
CA ILE A 135 0.14 2.90 -12.19
C ILE A 135 1.31 3.12 -11.24
N SER A 136 2.52 2.79 -11.67
CA SER A 136 3.75 3.00 -10.90
C SER A 136 3.90 4.46 -10.45
N ILE A 137 4.36 4.69 -9.22
CA ILE A 137 4.61 6.03 -8.70
C ILE A 137 5.80 6.70 -9.41
N ASN A 138 6.81 5.93 -9.81
CA ASN A 138 8.00 6.43 -10.50
C ASN A 138 7.71 6.69 -11.99
N ALA A 139 8.40 7.66 -12.58
CA ALA A 139 8.38 7.87 -14.02
C ALA A 139 8.90 6.62 -14.77
N PRO A 140 8.34 6.27 -15.94
CA PRO A 140 7.32 6.99 -16.70
C PRO A 140 5.86 6.72 -16.26
N GLY A 141 5.64 6.01 -15.16
CA GLY A 141 4.30 5.63 -14.71
C GLY A 141 3.74 4.42 -15.47
N ASN A 142 4.53 3.35 -15.56
CA ASN A 142 4.08 2.11 -16.19
C ASN A 142 2.84 1.56 -15.47
N ARG A 143 1.84 1.13 -16.24
CA ARG A 143 0.65 0.45 -15.71
C ARG A 143 0.93 -1.05 -15.60
N MET A 144 0.51 -1.64 -14.48
CA MET A 144 0.44 -3.09 -14.31
C MET A 144 -1.00 -3.51 -14.05
N SER A 145 -1.35 -4.71 -14.48
CA SER A 145 -2.71 -5.24 -14.36
C SER A 145 -2.72 -6.76 -14.18
N THR A 146 -3.75 -7.25 -13.51
CA THR A 146 -4.09 -8.66 -13.39
C THR A 146 -5.59 -8.84 -13.56
N GLN A 147 -6.00 -9.98 -14.09
CA GLN A 147 -7.40 -10.36 -14.27
C GLN A 147 -7.59 -11.82 -13.91
N LEU A 148 -8.74 -12.16 -13.35
CA LEU A 148 -9.12 -13.52 -12.99
C LEU A 148 -10.64 -13.67 -13.16
N TYR A 149 -11.07 -14.70 -13.88
CA TYR A 149 -12.47 -15.11 -13.86
C TYR A 149 -12.77 -15.94 -12.61
N ILE A 150 -13.78 -15.51 -11.85
CA ILE A 150 -14.26 -16.21 -10.66
C ILE A 150 -15.56 -16.88 -11.08
N LYS A 151 -15.57 -18.20 -11.06
CA LYS A 151 -16.78 -19.03 -11.10
C LYS A 151 -17.05 -19.61 -9.73
#